data_AF-A0A4Y6IDY4-F1
#
_entry.id   AF-A0A4Y6IDY4-F1
#
_cell.length_a   1.000
_cell.length_b   1.000
_cell.length_c   1.000
_cell.angle_alpha   90.00
_cell.angle_beta   90.00
_cell.angle_gamma   90.00
#
_symmetry.space_group_name_H-M   'P 1'
#
loop_
_entity.id
_entity.type
_entity.pdbx_description
1 polymer ?
#
loop_
_entity_poly.entity_id
_entity_poly.type
_entity_poly.pdbx_seq_one_letter_code
_entity_poly.pdbx_strand_id
1 'polypeptide(L)' 'MRVSFNIFKNNISWDALIHQLNGDVLLRHVLVKGNVEDRDIDFIYCDETCQGQIINGDNELIGHFSATH' A
#
# COMPACT_ATOMS: atom_id res chain seq x y z
N MET A 1 -13.97 -1.93 4.45
CA MET A 1 -13.00 -0.91 4.89
C MET A 1 -12.49 -0.16 3.67
N ARG A 2 -12.38 1.16 3.75
CA ARG A 2 -11.76 1.96 2.68
C ARG A 2 -10.26 2.04 2.96
N VAL A 3 -9.44 1.72 1.97
CA VAL A 3 -8.00 1.93 2.03
C VAL A 3 -7.57 2.89 0.94
N SER A 4 -6.89 3.94 1.34
CA SER A 4 -6.31 4.94 0.46
C SER A 4 -4.83 4.64 0.30
N PHE A 5 -4.35 4.50 -0.93
CA PHE A 5 -2.96 4.23 -1.28
C PHE A 5 -2.32 5.47 -1.89
N ASN A 6 -1.03 5.66 -1.65
CA ASN A 6 -0.20 6.67 -2.29
C ASN A 6 1.18 6.06 -2.61
N ILE A 7 1.57 6.09 -3.89
CA ILE A 7 2.89 5.67 -4.39
C ILE A 7 3.64 6.90 -4.88
N PHE A 8 4.85 7.09 -4.35
CA PHE A 8 5.62 8.32 -4.55
C PHE A 8 6.15 8.48 -5.96
N LYS A 9 6.70 7.41 -6.55
CA LYS A 9 7.49 7.44 -7.80
C LYS A 9 6.76 8.05 -9.00
N ASN A 10 5.42 8.18 -8.95
CA ASN A 10 4.60 8.82 -9.97
C ASN A 10 3.44 9.65 -9.39
N ASN A 11 3.46 9.93 -8.08
CA ASN A 11 2.35 10.53 -7.34
C ASN A 11 0.99 9.86 -7.61
N ILE A 12 0.99 8.52 -7.66
CA ILE A 12 -0.21 7.73 -7.97
C ILE A 12 -0.96 7.49 -6.66
N SER A 13 -2.23 7.86 -6.62
CA SER A 13 -3.09 7.61 -5.46
C SER A 13 -4.41 7.00 -5.90
N TRP A 14 -4.94 6.08 -5.09
CA TRP A 14 -6.27 5.50 -5.32
C TRP A 14 -6.89 5.02 -4.02
N ASP A 15 -8.21 4.88 -4.06
CA ASP A 15 -8.97 4.21 -3.01
C ASP A 15 -9.38 2.81 -3.44
N ALA A 16 -9.48 1.91 -2.47
CA ALA A 16 -10.06 0.60 -2.63
C ALA A 16 -10.99 0.26 -1.48
N LEU A 17 -12.11 -0.39 -1.79
CA LEU A 17 -12.91 -1.08 -0.79
C LEU A 17 -12.32 -2.48 -0.62
N ILE A 18 -11.73 -2.73 0.55
CA ILE A 18 -11.21 -4.04 0.90
C ILE A 18 -11.99 -4.61 2.09
N HIS A 19 -12.13 -5.93 2.09
CA HIS A 19 -12.89 -6.64 3.12
C HIS A 19 -12.06 -6.81 4.39
N GLN A 20 -10.76 -7.06 4.24
CA GLN A 20 -9.80 -7.24 5.32
C GLN A 20 -8.44 -6.63 4.92
N LEU A 21 -7.70 -6.09 5.90
CA LEU A 21 -6.31 -5.69 5.70
C LEU A 21 -5.45 -6.97 5.62
N ASN A 22 -5.06 -7.37 4.42
CA ASN A 22 -4.25 -8.55 4.18
C ASN A 22 -3.14 -8.21 3.19
N GLY A 23 -1.91 -8.66 3.46
CA GLY A 23 -0.74 -8.42 2.62
C GLY A 23 -0.97 -8.77 1.14
N ASP A 24 -1.59 -9.91 0.84
CA ASP A 24 -1.90 -10.33 -0.54
C ASP A 24 -2.87 -9.38 -1.24
N VAL A 25 -3.85 -8.86 -0.50
CA VAL A 25 -4.84 -7.90 -1.03
C VAL A 25 -4.16 -6.56 -1.30
N LEU A 26 -3.35 -6.07 -0.35
CA LEU A 26 -2.57 -4.83 -0.52
C LEU A 26 -1.59 -4.95 -1.69
N LEU A 27 -0.87 -6.07 -1.76
CA LEU A 27 0.08 -6.39 -2.83
C LEU A 27 -0.58 -6.33 -4.20
N ARG A 28 -1.74 -6.98 -4.36
CA ARG A 28 -2.49 -6.93 -5.63
C ARG A 28 -2.84 -5.49 -6.03
N HIS A 29 -3.25 -4.65 -5.08
CA HIS A 29 -3.55 -3.26 -5.38
C HIS A 29 -2.32 -2.48 -5.82
N VAL A 30 -1.20 -2.63 -5.11
CA VAL A 30 0.06 -1.95 -5.42
C VAL A 30 0.63 -2.40 -6.78
N LEU A 31 0.68 -3.71 -7.05
CA LEU A 31 1.22 -4.23 -8.31
C LEU A 31 0.36 -3.85 -9.53
N VAL A 32 -0.97 -3.83 -9.39
CA VAL A 32 -1.87 -3.56 -10.52
C VAL A 32 -2.09 -2.06 -10.76
N LYS A 33 -2.21 -1.26 -9.69
CA LYS A 33 -2.56 0.16 -9.79
C LYS A 33 -1.40 1.10 -9.48
N GLY A 34 -0.44 0.68 -8.66
CA GLY A 34 0.67 1.51 -8.21
C GLY A 34 1.76 1.74 -9.25
N ASN A 35 1.73 0.99 -10.37
CA ASN A 35 2.76 1.05 -11.42
C ASN A 35 4.19 0.97 -10.83
N VAL A 36 4.37 0.06 -9.88
CA VAL A 36 5.67 -0.20 -9.26
C VAL A 36 6.48 -1.11 -10.17
N GLU A 37 7.78 -0.83 -10.30
CA GLU A 37 8.69 -1.66 -11.09
C GLU A 37 9.15 -2.90 -10.32
N ASP A 38 9.27 -2.75 -9.00
CA ASP A 38 9.63 -3.84 -8.10
C ASP A 38 8.41 -4.73 -7.80
N ARG A 39 8.67 -6.03 -7.74
CA ARG A 39 7.69 -7.06 -7.38
C ARG A 39 7.87 -7.56 -5.96
N ASP A 40 9.04 -7.32 -5.37
CA ASP A 40 9.31 -7.58 -3.97
C ASP A 40 8.82 -6.38 -3.17
N ILE A 41 7.62 -6.52 -2.58
CA ILE A 41 6.91 -5.43 -1.92
C ILE A 41 6.43 -5.94 -0.58
N ASP A 42 6.85 -5.24 0.47
CA ASP A 42 6.47 -5.51 1.86
C ASP A 42 5.62 -4.37 2.44
N PHE A 43 4.85 -4.72 3.47
CA PHE A 43 3.92 -3.82 4.13
C PHE A 43 4.16 -3.78 5.63
N ILE A 44 4.25 -2.56 6.18
CA ILE A 44 4.28 -2.32 7.62
C ILE A 44 2.99 -1.59 7.99
N TYR A 45 2.29 -2.02 9.03
CA TYR A 45 1.03 -1.41 9.46
C TYR A 45 1.05 -1.08 10.95
N CYS A 46 0.48 0.07 11.31
CA CYS A 46 0.29 0.52 12.67
C CYS A 46 -1.21 0.61 12.97
N ASP A 47 -1.71 -0.32 13.80
CA ASP A 47 -3.12 -0.38 14.20
C ASP A 47 -3.59 0.90 14.92
N GLU A 48 -2.72 1.53 15.72
CA GLU A 48 -3.07 2.74 16.49
C GLU A 48 -3.37 3.96 15.61
N THR A 49 -2.63 4.10 14.51
CA THR A 49 -2.74 5.25 13.58
C THR A 49 -3.55 4.92 12.33
N CYS A 50 -3.86 3.64 12.13
CA CYS A 50 -4.44 3.09 10.92
C CYS A 50 -3.63 3.44 9.65
N GLN A 51 -2.33 3.69 9.79
CA GLN A 51 -1.40 4.00 8.69
C GLN A 51 -0.50 2.81 8.41
N GLY A 52 -0.05 2.70 7.17
CA GLY A 52 0.95 1.74 6.76
C GLY A 52 1.94 2.29 5.75
N GLN A 53 3.08 1.61 5.67
CA GLN A 53 4.18 1.88 4.77
C GLN A 53 4.26 0.77 3.73
N ILE A 54 4.68 1.16 2.53
CA ILE A 54 4.92 0.26 1.41
C ILE A 54 6.42 0.37 1.12
N ILE A 55 7.14 -0.74 1.26
CA ILE A 55 8.58 -0.85 1.07
C ILE A 55 8.89 -1.81 -0.06
N ASN A 56 9.97 -1.57 -0.81
CA ASN A 56 10.43 -2.46 -1.89
C ASN A 56 11.53 -3.43 -1.41
N GLY A 57 12.04 -4.29 -2.30
CA GLY A 57 13.07 -5.29 -1.97
C GLY A 57 14.42 -4.67 -1.55
N ASP A 58 14.63 -3.39 -1.85
CA ASP A 58 15.79 -2.60 -1.40
C ASP A 58 15.57 -1.93 -0.03
N ASN A 59 14.47 -2.23 0.67
CA ASN A 59 14.01 -1.58 1.90
C ASN A 59 13.75 -0.07 1.76
N GLU A 60 13.50 0.42 0.55
CA GLU A 60 13.15 1.81 0.29
C GLU A 60 11.65 2.04 0.51
N LEU A 61 11.31 3.15 1.19
CA LEU A 61 9.93 3.59 1.32
C LEU A 61 9.43 4.12 -0.03
N ILE A 62 8.51 3.41 -0.66
CA ILE A 62 7.96 3.77 -1.98
C ILE A 62 6.53 4.33 -1.91
N GLY A 63 5.89 4.25 -0.75
CA GLY A 63 4.54 4.76 -0.56
C GLY A 63 3.95 4.51 0.81
N HIS A 64 2.71 4.95 0.96
CA HIS A 64 1.90 4.76 2.15
C HIS A 64 0.51 4.24 1.81
N PHE A 65 -0.15 3.65 2.80
CA PHE A 65 -1.58 3.42 2.76
C PHE A 65 -2.22 3.80 4.10
N SER A 66 -3.50 4.15 4.08
CA SER A 66 -4.27 4.41 5.30
C SER A 66 -5.62 3.71 5.22
N ALA A 67 -6.04 3.14 6.34
CA ALA A 67 -7.32 2.46 6.47
C ALA A 67 -8.31 3.35 7.23
N THR A 68 -9.52 3.46 6.70
CA THR A 68 -10.66 4.13 7.35
C THR A 68 -11.86 3.20 7.41
N HIS A 69 -12.53 3.21 8.57
CA HIS A 69 -13.75 2.45 8.84
C HIS A 69 -14.98 3.24 8.40
#